data_AF-A0A5C7LXD3-F1
#
_entry.id   AF-A0A5C7LXD3-F1
#
_cell.length_a   1.000
_cell.length_b   1.000
_cell.length_c   1.000
_cell.angle_alpha   90.00
_cell.angle_beta   90.00
_cell.angle_gamma   90.00
#
_symmetry.space_group_name_H-M   'P 1'
#
loop_
_entity.id
_entity.type
_entity.pdbx_description
1 polymer ?
#
loop_
_entity_poly.entity_id
_entity_poly.type
_entity_poly.pdbx_seq_one_letter_code
_entity_poly.pdbx_strand_id
1 'polypeptide(L)'
;MASLVCEEAGLGEAEIPLILNYINLMYEDTVLFGKKHHDYGTGNISATGEVGVLFRASDKLARLFNFLNKKLENGGVVKAVNESIDDAWADLRNYAGIARTIRAGEWPNVPKGFIL
;
A
#
# COMPACT_ATOMS: atom_id res chain seq x y z
N MET A 1 12.79 7.78 -15.36
CA MET A 1 11.44 7.37 -14.92
C MET A 1 10.56 8.58 -14.62
N ALA A 2 10.91 9.45 -13.66
CA ALA A 2 10.09 10.63 -13.33
C ALA A 2 9.80 11.54 -14.55
N SER A 3 10.82 11.88 -15.34
CA SER A 3 10.63 12.69 -16.56
C SER A 3 9.72 12.01 -17.60
N LEU A 4 9.80 10.68 -17.73
CA LEU A 4 8.94 9.91 -18.64
C LEU A 4 7.48 9.94 -18.16
N VAL A 5 7.27 9.76 -16.84
CA VAL A 5 5.94 9.90 -16.24
C VAL A 5 5.39 11.31 -16.44
N CYS A 6 6.22 12.35 -16.27
CA CYS A 6 5.79 13.72 -16.54
C CYS A 6 5.39 13.91 -18.00
N GLU A 7 6.20 13.43 -18.95
CA GLU A 7 5.90 13.52 -20.39
C GLU A 7 4.59 12.81 -20.74
N GLU A 8 4.43 11.54 -20.32
CA GLU A 8 3.22 10.74 -20.57
C GLU A 8 1.97 11.34 -19.92
N ALA A 9 2.11 11.95 -18.74
CA ALA A 9 1.02 12.59 -18.02
C ALA A 9 0.75 14.05 -18.46
N GLY A 10 1.56 14.62 -19.36
CA GLY A 10 1.46 16.02 -19.79
C GLY A 10 1.84 17.03 -18.71
N LEU A 11 2.74 16.68 -17.79
CA LEU A 11 3.26 17.54 -16.73
C LEU A 11 4.53 18.27 -17.16
N GLY A 12 4.70 19.50 -16.66
CA GLY A 12 5.91 20.29 -16.90
C GLY A 12 7.13 19.83 -16.10
N GLU A 13 8.32 20.29 -16.48
CA GLU A 13 9.59 19.93 -15.81
C GLU A 13 9.63 20.29 -14.32
N ALA A 14 8.89 21.32 -13.90
CA ALA A 14 8.79 21.73 -12.50
C ALA A 14 8.20 20.64 -11.58
N GLU A 15 7.44 19.68 -12.12
CA GLU A 15 6.84 18.58 -11.35
C GLU A 15 7.79 17.39 -11.15
N ILE A 16 8.92 17.36 -11.87
CA ILE A 16 9.87 16.23 -11.82
C ILE A 16 10.31 15.89 -10.38
N PRO A 17 10.64 16.86 -9.50
CA PRO A 17 11.06 16.53 -8.13
C PRO A 17 9.96 15.84 -7.31
N LEU A 18 8.70 16.28 -7.47
CA LEU A 18 7.56 15.68 -6.78
C LEU A 18 7.33 14.23 -7.26
N ILE A 19 7.33 14.02 -8.57
CA ILE A 19 7.14 12.70 -9.18
C ILE A 19 8.29 11.77 -8.81
N LEU A 20 9.53 12.26 -8.79
CA LEU A 20 10.69 11.49 -8.36
C LEU A 20 10.53 11.03 -6.90
N ASN A 21 10.14 11.92 -6.00
CA ASN A 21 9.91 11.58 -4.60
C ASN A 21 8.79 10.53 -4.45
N TYR A 22 7.70 10.70 -5.19
CA TYR A 22 6.59 9.75 -5.20
C TYR A 22 7.02 8.35 -5.65
N ILE A 23 7.82 8.26 -6.73
CA ILE A 23 8.40 7.01 -7.22
C ILE A 23 9.34 6.37 -6.19
N ASN A 24 10.17 7.17 -5.52
CA ASN A 24 11.08 6.67 -4.49
C ASN A 24 10.31 6.02 -3.32
N LEU A 25 9.24 6.66 -2.85
CA LEU A 25 8.36 6.06 -1.83
C LEU A 25 7.71 4.76 -2.33
N MET A 26 7.25 4.73 -3.58
CA MET A 26 6.70 3.49 -4.16
C MET A 26 7.74 2.37 -4.23
N TYR A 27 8.98 2.71 -4.54
CA TYR A 27 10.08 1.76 -4.56
C TYR A 27 10.35 1.20 -3.15
N GLU A 28 10.42 2.06 -2.14
CA GLU A 28 10.59 1.63 -0.73
C GLU A 28 9.47 0.70 -0.27
N ASP A 29 8.21 1.05 -0.56
CA ASP A 29 7.03 0.24 -0.24
C ASP A 29 7.09 -1.13 -0.94
N THR A 30 7.53 -1.15 -2.21
CA THR A 30 7.68 -2.38 -2.99
C THR A 30 8.81 -3.26 -2.45
N VAL A 31 9.91 -2.66 -2.00
CA VAL A 31 10.99 -3.39 -1.30
C VAL A 31 10.46 -3.98 0.01
N LEU A 32 9.65 -3.25 0.77
CA LEU A 32 8.99 -3.77 1.97
C LEU A 32 8.06 -4.95 1.65
N PHE A 33 7.25 -4.84 0.59
CA PHE A 33 6.44 -5.94 0.10
C PHE A 33 7.31 -7.17 -0.24
N GLY A 34 8.41 -6.98 -0.97
CA GLY A 34 9.34 -8.06 -1.33
C GLY A 34 9.92 -8.79 -0.12
N LYS A 35 10.32 -8.04 0.92
CA LYS A 35 10.78 -8.61 2.20
C LYS A 35 9.70 -9.43 2.89
N LYS A 36 8.49 -8.88 3.03
CA LYS A 36 7.34 -9.61 3.62
C LYS A 36 6.99 -10.85 2.79
N HIS A 37 7.05 -10.74 1.46
CA HIS A 37 6.76 -11.83 0.56
C HIS A 37 7.77 -12.97 0.69
N HIS A 38 9.05 -12.66 0.87
CA HIS A 38 10.08 -13.65 1.15
C HIS A 38 9.75 -14.49 2.40
N ASP A 39 9.21 -13.86 3.44
CA ASP A 39 8.90 -14.54 4.71
C ASP A 39 7.57 -15.30 4.69
N TYR A 40 6.54 -14.76 4.04
CA TYR A 40 5.18 -15.33 4.05
C TYR A 40 4.81 -16.16 2.81
N GLY A 41 5.52 -15.97 1.70
CA GLY A 41 5.15 -16.51 0.39
C GLY A 41 3.79 -16.01 -0.12
N THR A 42 3.21 -16.75 -1.07
CA THR A 42 1.94 -16.40 -1.74
C THR A 42 0.70 -16.92 -1.02
N GLY A 43 0.85 -17.98 -0.21
CA GLY A 43 -0.25 -18.84 0.25
C GLY A 43 -1.35 -18.11 1.02
N ASN A 44 -1.01 -17.14 1.87
CA ASN A 44 -1.98 -16.40 2.67
C ASN A 44 -2.96 -15.60 1.81
N ILE A 45 -2.45 -14.98 0.73
CA ILE A 45 -3.27 -14.25 -0.22
C ILE A 45 -4.02 -15.23 -1.12
N SER A 46 -3.37 -16.28 -1.61
CA SER A 46 -4.03 -17.30 -2.45
C SER A 46 -5.22 -17.96 -1.74
N ALA A 47 -5.12 -18.22 -0.44
CA ALA A 47 -6.19 -18.81 0.35
C ALA A 47 -7.40 -17.88 0.60
N THR A 48 -7.20 -16.55 0.54
CA THR A 48 -8.21 -15.56 0.94
C THR A 48 -8.62 -14.57 -0.16
N GLY A 49 -7.89 -14.55 -1.28
CA GLY A 49 -8.08 -13.67 -2.43
C GLY A 49 -8.30 -12.19 -2.05
N GLU A 50 -9.13 -11.50 -2.82
CA GLU A 50 -9.43 -10.08 -2.61
C GLU A 50 -10.12 -9.81 -1.27
N VAL A 51 -10.93 -10.74 -0.77
CA VAL A 51 -11.60 -10.60 0.54
C VAL A 51 -10.57 -10.47 1.68
N GLY A 52 -9.51 -11.30 1.64
CA GLY A 52 -8.42 -11.21 2.61
C GLY A 52 -7.59 -9.93 2.49
N VAL A 53 -7.47 -9.37 1.28
CA VAL A 53 -6.82 -8.08 1.06
C VAL A 53 -7.67 -6.96 1.63
N LEU A 54 -8.98 -6.96 1.37
CA LEU A 54 -9.92 -5.96 1.90
C LEU A 54 -9.93 -5.94 3.43
N PHE A 55 -9.96 -7.11 4.07
CA PHE A 55 -9.95 -7.18 5.54
C PHE A 55 -8.67 -6.58 6.14
N ARG A 56 -7.50 -6.90 5.56
CA ARG A 56 -6.22 -6.34 6.01
C ARG A 56 -6.11 -4.85 5.75
N ALA A 57 -6.60 -4.35 4.61
CA ALA A 57 -6.68 -2.93 4.34
C ALA A 57 -7.61 -2.22 5.35
N SER A 58 -8.73 -2.84 5.71
CA SER A 58 -9.68 -2.27 6.68
C SER A 58 -9.07 -2.10 8.08
N ASP A 59 -8.22 -3.04 8.51
CA ASP A 59 -7.48 -2.94 9.78
C ASP A 59 -6.53 -1.72 9.79
N LYS A 60 -5.80 -1.51 8.69
CA LYS A 60 -4.90 -0.36 8.55
C LYS A 60 -5.66 0.97 8.49
N LEU A 61 -6.81 1.01 7.81
CA LEU A 61 -7.69 2.19 7.82
C LEU A 61 -8.23 2.50 9.21
N ALA A 62 -8.73 1.49 9.93
CA ALA A 62 -9.23 1.66 11.30
C ALA A 62 -8.15 2.23 12.23
N ARG A 63 -6.90 1.76 12.07
CA ARG A 63 -5.75 2.32 12.78
C ARG A 63 -5.49 3.79 12.46
N LEU A 64 -5.51 4.17 11.19
CA LEU A 64 -5.32 5.56 10.77
C LEU A 64 -6.41 6.47 11.34
N PHE A 65 -7.67 6.02 11.35
CA PHE A 65 -8.76 6.74 12.00
C PHE A 65 -8.53 6.91 13.50
N ASN A 66 -8.07 5.87 14.19
CA ASN A 66 -7.73 5.95 15.62
C ASN A 66 -6.63 6.98 15.89
N PHE A 67 -5.60 7.07 15.04
CA PHE A 67 -4.57 8.10 15.17
C PHE A 67 -5.12 9.50 14.95
N LEU A 68 -5.95 9.69 13.92
CA LEU A 68 -6.57 10.98 13.62
C LEU A 68 -7.46 11.45 14.78
N ASN A 69 -8.30 10.57 15.32
CA ASN A 69 -9.17 10.89 16.45
C ASN A 69 -8.37 11.30 17.69
N LYS A 70 -7.32 10.53 18.05
CA LYS A 70 -6.42 10.90 19.15
C LYS A 70 -5.72 12.23 18.92
N LYS A 71 -5.40 12.58 17.68
CA LYS A 71 -4.77 13.85 17.32
C LYS A 71 -5.71 15.02 17.56
N LEU A 72 -6.97 14.85 17.18
CA LEU A 72 -8.03 15.83 17.42
C LEU A 72 -8.32 15.99 18.92
N GLU A 73 -8.40 14.89 19.67
CA GLU A 73 -8.67 14.91 21.11
C GLU A 73 -7.54 15.55 21.93
N ASN A 74 -6.28 15.28 21.57
CA ASN A 74 -5.10 15.74 22.33
C ASN A 74 -4.52 17.07 21.85
N GLY A 75 -5.21 17.79 20.94
CA GLY A 75 -4.75 19.09 20.43
C GLY A 75 -3.47 19.03 19.59
N GLY A 76 -3.15 17.88 18.97
CA GLY A 76 -1.99 17.76 18.09
C GLY A 76 -1.29 16.40 18.11
N VAL A 77 -0.16 16.32 18.80
CA VAL A 77 0.84 15.25 18.56
C VAL A 77 0.37 13.91 19.15
N VAL A 78 0.30 12.89 18.29
CA VAL A 78 0.07 11.50 18.70
C VAL A 78 1.33 10.69 18.43
N LYS A 79 1.83 10.02 19.47
CA LYS A 79 2.96 9.09 19.32
C LYS A 79 2.43 7.69 19.02
N ALA A 80 2.87 7.11 17.91
CA ALA A 80 2.64 5.70 17.63
C ALA A 80 3.47 4.82 18.59
N VAL A 81 2.84 3.81 19.18
CA VAL A 81 3.49 2.94 20.20
C VAL A 81 4.08 1.68 19.59
N ASN A 82 3.38 1.03 18.66
CA ASN A 82 3.77 -0.30 18.14
C ASN A 82 4.18 -0.33 16.67
N GLU A 83 3.48 0.41 15.80
CA GLU A 83 3.76 0.48 14.36
C GLU A 83 3.42 1.90 13.88
N SER A 84 4.19 2.43 12.94
CA SER A 84 4.10 3.84 12.59
C SER A 84 2.85 4.15 11.73
N ILE A 85 2.58 5.44 11.53
CA ILE A 85 1.55 5.89 10.58
C ILE A 85 2.01 5.60 9.15
N ASP A 86 3.30 5.78 8.88
CA ASP A 86 3.89 5.57 7.56
C ASP A 86 3.84 4.08 7.15
N ASP A 87 4.07 3.17 8.09
CA ASP A 87 3.93 1.71 7.86
C ASP A 87 2.50 1.36 7.43
N ALA A 88 1.48 1.99 8.03
CA ALA A 88 0.08 1.74 7.67
C ALA A 88 -0.24 2.22 6.25
N TRP A 89 0.33 3.36 5.83
CA TRP A 89 0.18 3.84 4.45
C TRP A 89 0.94 2.98 3.44
N ALA A 90 2.15 2.55 3.77
CA ALA A 90 2.94 1.62 2.96
C ALA A 90 2.19 0.29 2.76
N ASP A 91 1.61 -0.25 3.84
CA ASP A 91 0.80 -1.47 3.77
C ASP A 91 -0.45 -1.28 2.91
N LEU A 92 -1.15 -0.15 3.01
CA LEU A 92 -2.30 0.15 2.16
C LEU A 92 -1.93 0.21 0.67
N ARG A 93 -0.79 0.83 0.33
CA ARG A 93 -0.30 0.83 -1.06
C ARG A 93 0.01 -0.59 -1.54
N ASN A 94 0.67 -1.39 -0.71
CA ASN A 94 0.98 -2.77 -1.03
C ASN A 94 -0.28 -3.63 -1.18
N TYR A 95 -1.29 -3.47 -0.32
CA TYR A 95 -2.56 -4.17 -0.47
C TYR A 95 -3.31 -3.77 -1.74
N ALA A 96 -3.30 -2.49 -2.13
CA ALA A 96 -3.84 -2.06 -3.41
C ALA A 96 -3.08 -2.70 -4.59
N GLY A 97 -1.75 -2.78 -4.50
CA GLY A 97 -0.91 -3.49 -5.47
C GLY A 97 -1.27 -4.97 -5.60
N ILE A 98 -1.34 -5.69 -4.46
CA ILE A 98 -1.73 -7.10 -4.41
C ILE A 98 -3.11 -7.33 -5.02
N ALA A 99 -4.11 -6.51 -4.68
CA ALA A 99 -5.45 -6.61 -5.27
C ALA A 99 -5.39 -6.49 -6.80
N ARG A 100 -4.64 -5.50 -7.33
CA ARG A 100 -4.48 -5.34 -8.79
C ARG A 100 -3.77 -6.54 -9.42
N THR A 101 -2.76 -7.12 -8.75
CA THR A 101 -2.05 -8.32 -9.23
C THR A 101 -2.96 -9.55 -9.26
N ILE A 102 -3.83 -9.73 -8.25
CA ILE A 102 -4.86 -10.79 -8.24
C ILE A 102 -5.80 -10.61 -9.44
N ARG A 103 -6.30 -9.39 -9.65
CA ARG A 103 -7.24 -9.07 -10.75
C ARG A 103 -6.62 -9.21 -12.14
N ALA A 104 -5.32 -9.00 -12.25
CA ALA A 104 -4.56 -9.26 -13.48
C ALA A 104 -4.35 -10.76 -13.74
N GLY A 105 -4.66 -11.64 -12.78
CA GLY A 105 -4.42 -13.08 -12.89
C GLY A 105 -2.98 -13.50 -12.62
N GLU A 106 -2.14 -12.57 -12.12
CA GLU A 106 -0.70 -12.78 -11.93
C GLU A 106 -0.37 -13.30 -10.51
N TRP A 107 -1.33 -13.25 -9.57
CA TRP A 107 -1.15 -13.87 -8.27
C TRP A 107 -1.46 -15.37 -8.34
N PRO A 108 -0.53 -16.26 -7.97
CA PRO A 108 -0.71 -17.69 -8.18
C PRO A 108 -1.79 -18.28 -7.29
N ASN A 109 -2.52 -19.26 -7.82
CA ASN A 109 -3.45 -20.12 -7.07
C ASN A 109 -4.59 -19.40 -6.32
N VAL A 110 -5.03 -18.23 -6.79
CA VAL A 110 -6.24 -17.57 -6.24
C VAL A 110 -7.51 -18.22 -6.82
N PRO A 111 -8.42 -18.74 -5.99
CA PRO A 111 -9.70 -19.26 -6.48
C PRO A 111 -10.55 -18.17 -7.14
N LYS A 112 -11.15 -18.46 -8.30
CA LYS A 112 -11.95 -17.48 -9.07
C LYS A 112 -13.08 -16.83 -8.27
N GLY A 113 -13.69 -17.55 -7.33
CA GLY A 113 -14.76 -17.03 -6.47
C GLY A 113 -14.31 -16.00 -5.42
N PHE A 114 -13.00 -15.72 -5.35
CA PHE A 114 -12.39 -14.81 -4.39
C PHE A 114 -11.79 -13.56 -5.09
N ILE A 115 -12.17 -13.33 -6.34
CA ILE A 115 -11.80 -12.17 -7.18
C ILE A 115 -13.08 -11.39 -7.47
N LEU A 116 -13.05 -10.07 -7.33
CA LEU A 116 -14.22 -9.18 -7.47
C LEU A 116 -14.53 -8.79 -8.93
#